data_AF-A0A356WFB6-F1
#
_entry.id   AF-A0A356WFB6-F1
#
_cell.length_a   1.000
_cell.length_b   1.000
_cell.length_c   1.000
_cell.angle_alpha   90.00
_cell.angle_beta   90.00
_cell.angle_gamma   90.00
#
_symmetry.space_group_name_H-M   'P 1'
#
loop_
_entity.id
_entity.type
_entity.pdbx_description
1 polymer ?
#
loop_
_entity_poly.entity_id
_entity_poly.type
_entity_poly.pdbx_seq_one_letter_code
_entity_poly.pdbx_strand_id
1 'polypeptide(L)' 'MKPETVLRVTTLLAAAASLVLSVWLYFQSNSVEDRLNGIYVGVWVPSILALGAFMLAGQGKKS' A
#
# COMPACT_ATOMS: atom_id res chain seq x y z
N MET A 1 20.22 -1.40 12.70
CA MET A 1 18.76 -1.30 12.98
C MET A 1 18.23 -2.69 13.28
N LYS A 2 17.22 -2.83 14.15
CA LYS A 2 16.57 -4.14 14.33
C LYS A 2 15.86 -4.54 13.03
N PRO A 3 15.90 -5.82 12.61
CA PRO A 3 15.34 -6.27 11.33
C PRO A 3 13.84 -5.97 11.21
N GLU A 4 13.11 -6.01 12.32
CA GLU A 4 11.69 -5.63 12.40
C GLU A 4 11.44 -4.17 12.00
N THR A 5 12.33 -3.26 12.40
CA THR A 5 12.22 -1.84 12.06
C THR A 5 12.44 -1.62 10.57
N VAL A 6 13.37 -2.36 9.96
CA VAL A 6 13.64 -2.27 8.52
C VAL A 6 12.41 -2.69 7.72
N LEU A 7 11.83 -3.85 8.05
CA LEU A 7 10.60 -4.33 7.39
C LEU A 7 9.45 -3.34 7.54
N ARG A 8 9.20 -2.82 8.75
CA ARG A 8 8.13 -1.84 8.98
C ARG A 8 8.33 -0.58 8.13
N VAL A 9 9.55 -0.04 8.10
CA VAL A 9 9.85 1.19 7.35
C VAL A 9 9.74 0.96 5.85
N THR A 10 10.27 -0.14 5.30
CA THR A 10 10.17 -0.42 3.86
C THR A 10 8.73 -0.66 3.42
N THR A 11 7.92 -1.31 4.26
CA THR A 11 6.49 -1.55 3.97
C THR A 11 5.70 -0.24 3.94
N LEU A 12 5.96 0.67 4.90
CA LEU A 12 5.35 2.00 4.90
C LEU A 12 5.80 2.85 3.71
N LEU A 13 7.09 2.79 3.36
CA LEU A 13 7.63 3.47 2.18
C LEU A 13 6.99 2.96 0.88
N ALA A 14 6.81 1.65 0.73
CA ALA A 14 6.14 1.07 -0.42
C ALA A 14 4.68 1.54 -0.53
N ALA A 15 3.96 1.60 0.60
CA ALA A 15 2.60 2.14 0.64
C ALA A 15 2.54 3.62 0.21
N ALA A 16 3.45 4.45 0.75
CA ALA A 16 3.54 5.86 0.43
C ALA A 16 3.90 6.09 -1.05
N ALA A 17 4.87 5.32 -1.59
CA ALA A 17 5.23 5.37 -2.99
C ALA A 17 4.05 5.00 -3.91
N SER A 18 3.28 3.98 -3.53
CA SER A 18 2.07 3.58 -4.29
C SER A 18 1.01 4.67 -4.29
N LEU A 19 0.82 5.36 -3.16
CA LEU A 19 -0.10 6.50 -3.07
C LEU A 19 0.33 7.65 -3.99
N VAL A 20 1.62 8.02 -3.96
CA VAL A 20 2.15 9.09 -4.82
C VAL A 20 1.99 8.72 -6.29
N LEU A 21 2.30 7.48 -6.66
CA LEU A 21 2.14 7.00 -8.03
C LEU A 21 0.67 7.00 -8.48
N SER A 22 -0.26 6.61 -7.60
CA SER A 22 -1.70 6.65 -7.85
C SER A 22 -2.20 8.07 -8.14
N VAL A 23 -1.83 9.03 -7.28
CA VAL A 23 -2.17 10.45 -7.44
C VAL A 23 -1.57 10.98 -8.74
N TRP A 24 -0.30 10.68 -9.00
CA TRP A 24 0.37 11.09 -10.23
C TRP A 24 -0.35 10.57 -11.48
N LEU A 25 -0.67 9.28 -11.53
CA LEU A 25 -1.36 8.67 -12.67
C LEU A 25 -2.77 9.28 -12.88
N TYR A 26 -3.48 9.54 -11.79
CA TYR A 26 -4.83 10.12 -11.83
C TYR A 26 -4.82 11.55 -12.38
N PHE A 27 -3.85 12.39 -11.99
CA PHE A 27 -3.77 13.79 -12.43
C PHE A 27 -3.04 13.98 -13.77
N GLN A 28 -2.18 13.05 -14.18
CA GLN A 28 -1.48 13.11 -15.47
C GLN A 28 -2.41 12.84 -16.67
N SER A 29 -3.49 12.07 -16.49
CA SER A 29 -4.33 11.65 -17.61
C SER A 29 -5.64 12.44 -17.80
N ASN A 30 -5.93 12.68 -19.08
CA ASN A 30 -7.18 13.27 -19.57
C ASN A 30 -8.25 12.20 -19.86
N SER A 31 -7.85 10.92 -19.94
CA SER A 31 -8.73 9.79 -20.26
C SER A 31 -9.31 9.19 -18.98
N VAL A 32 -10.60 8.83 -18.99
CA VAL A 32 -11.28 8.21 -17.83
C VAL A 32 -10.64 6.86 -17.45
N GLU A 33 -10.18 6.09 -18.43
CA GLU A 33 -9.57 4.77 -18.25
C GLU A 33 -8.26 4.83 -17.44
N ASP A 34 -7.42 5.82 -17.70
CA ASP A 34 -6.16 6.00 -16.97
C ASP A 34 -6.40 6.49 -15.53
N ARG A 35 -7.45 7.29 -15.32
CA ARG A 35 -7.86 7.70 -13.97
C ARG A 35 -8.32 6.49 -13.15
N LEU A 36 -9.03 5.55 -13.78
CA LEU A 36 -9.38 4.26 -13.17
C LEU A 36 -8.14 3.44 -12.81
N ASN A 37 -7.13 3.41 -13.68
CA ASN A 37 -5.85 2.76 -13.37
C ASN A 37 -5.16 3.39 -12.15
N GLY A 38 -5.17 4.72 -12.06
CA GLY A 38 -4.65 5.44 -10.89
C GLY A 38 -5.36 5.05 -9.59
N ILE A 39 -6.70 5.00 -9.62
CA ILE A 39 -7.51 4.57 -8.48
C ILE A 39 -7.21 3.11 -8.11
N TYR A 40 -7.10 2.22 -9.11
CA TYR A 40 -6.78 0.81 -8.88
C TYR A 40 -5.45 0.66 -8.14
N VAL A 41 -4.40 1.36 -8.59
CA VAL A 41 -3.07 1.36 -7.97
C VAL A 41 -3.12 1.94 -6.54
N GLY A 42 -3.94 2.97 -6.33
CA GLY A 42 -4.10 3.61 -5.03
C GLY A 42 -4.82 2.75 -3.99
N VAL A 43 -5.72 1.86 -4.42
CA VAL A 43 -6.54 1.04 -3.50
C VAL A 43 -5.92 -0.33 -3.24
N TRP A 44 -5.40 -1.02 -4.25
CA TRP A 44 -5.01 -2.42 -4.11
C TRP A 44 -3.76 -2.63 -3.24
N VAL A 45 -2.70 -1.82 -3.39
CA VAL A 45 -1.46 -1.97 -2.60
C VAL A 45 -1.71 -1.75 -1.12
N PRO A 46 -2.38 -0.66 -0.68
CA PRO A 46 -2.71 -0.48 0.74
C PRO A 46 -3.62 -1.58 1.27
N SER A 47 -4.52 -2.14 0.45
CA SER A 47 -5.42 -3.23 0.86
C SER A 47 -4.66 -4.53 1.16
N ILE A 48 -3.65 -4.88 0.35
CA ILE A 48 -2.79 -6.06 0.59
C ILE A 48 -1.97 -5.88 1.86
N LEU A 49 -1.42 -4.67 2.08
CA LEU A 49 -0.65 -4.36 3.29
C LEU A 49 -1.52 -4.37 4.54
N ALA A 50 -2.75 -3.83 4.45
CA ALA A 50 -3.74 -3.88 5.52
C ALA A 50 -4.15 -5.32 5.86
N LEU A 51 -4.32 -6.17 4.84
CA LEU A 51 -4.58 -7.60 5.02
C LEU A 51 -3.42 -8.31 5.73
N GLY A 52 -2.17 -8.06 5.29
CA GLY A 52 -0.99 -8.62 5.95
C GLY A 52 -0.88 -8.19 7.42
N ALA A 53 -1.14 -6.91 7.71
CA ALA A 53 -1.18 -6.40 9.08
C ALA A 53 -2.30 -7.05 9.90
N PHE A 54 -3.49 -7.23 9.31
CA PHE A 54 -4.63 -7.89 9.95
C PHE A 54 -4.34 -9.36 10.27
N MET A 55 -3.74 -10.12 9.33
CA MET A 55 -3.35 -11.51 9.54
C MET A 55 -2.30 -11.63 10.66
N LEU A 56 -1.31 -10.73 10.70
CA LEU A 56 -0.30 -10.70 11.76
C LEU A 56 -0.91 -10.34 13.12
N ALA A 57 -1.86 -9.39 13.16
CA ALA A 57 -2.59 -9.05 14.38
C ALA A 57 -3.41 -10.24 14.92
N GLY A 58 -4.00 -11.05 14.04
CA GLY A 58 -4.74 -12.26 14.39
C GLY A 58 -3.88 -13.44 14.88
N GLN A 59 -2.56 -13.41 14.67
CA GLN A 59 -1.63 -14.42 15.20
C GLN A 59 -1.23 -14.13 16.67
N GLY A 60 -1.69 -13.01 17.25
CA GLY A 60 -1.45 -12.65 18.63
C GLY A 60 -2.22 -13.55 19.60
N LYS A 61 -1.49 -14.45 20.26
CA LYS A 61 -1.85 -15.29 21.43
C LYS A 61 -2.38 -16.69 21.12
N LYS A 62 -1.48 -17.59 20.72
CA LYS A 62 -1.53 -18.97 21.25
C LYS A 62 -1.03 -18.89 22.70
N SER A 63 -1.97 -18.85 23.64
CA SER A 63 -1.71 -19.06 25.07
C SER A 63 -1.33 -20.52 25.33
#